data_AF-A0A7T0G3A9-F1
#
_entry.id   AF-A0A7T0G3A9-F1
#
_cell.length_a   1.000
_cell.length_b   1.000
_cell.length_c   1.000
_cell.angle_alpha   90.00
_cell.angle_beta   90.00
_cell.angle_gamma   90.00
#
_symmetry.space_group_name_H-M   'P 1'
#
loop_
_entity.id
_entity.type
_entity.pdbx_description
1 polymer ?
#
loop_
_entity_poly.entity_id
_entity_poly.type
_entity_poly.pdbx_seq_one_letter_code
_entity_poly.pdbx_strand_id
1 'polypeptide(L)'
;MSDQETEQEKDGQATPEEGADAAKEADVDSLSDLAELEKIKAELQKEKEKAAKELEEGEEDEEDLREVDYLQKLLGLSIKFEHHVGMWLMTAYIDCGIKYDHRLAESYMTQLSTIQSFLRLLEKVDGVTRELVTKDCVLKLRNVVQMIYKNQVKPLYKEVSLMKKKPKSESLEHFKENWNERLEDLQKACDFEYQVLDVKGFILK
;
A
#
# COMPACT_ATOMS: atom_id res chain seq x y z
N MET A 1 -38.15 -7.81 -54.99
CA MET A 1 -37.72 -8.91 -54.08
C MET A 1 -38.80 -9.00 -53.02
N SER A 2 -39.29 -10.21 -52.78
CA SER A 2 -40.51 -10.54 -52.02
C SER A 2 -40.56 -9.99 -50.59
N ASP A 3 -41.77 -9.55 -50.24
CA ASP A 3 -42.58 -9.72 -49.01
C ASP A 3 -41.90 -10.47 -47.83
N GLN A 4 -42.11 -10.13 -46.55
CA GLN A 4 -43.42 -9.89 -45.95
C GLN A 4 -43.34 -9.25 -44.54
N GLU A 5 -44.04 -8.11 -44.40
CA GLU A 5 -44.95 -7.62 -43.34
C GLU A 5 -44.63 -7.76 -41.83
N THR A 6 -44.69 -6.62 -41.14
CA THR A 6 -45.08 -6.51 -39.72
C THR A 6 -45.85 -5.21 -39.56
N GLU A 7 -47.17 -5.29 -39.32
CA GLU A 7 -48.04 -4.15 -38.99
C GLU A 7 -48.29 -4.04 -37.48
N GLN A 8 -48.46 -2.79 -37.04
CA GLN A 8 -48.95 -2.30 -35.75
C GLN A 8 -50.44 -2.73 -35.56
N GLU A 9 -51.12 -2.72 -34.41
CA GLU A 9 -51.39 -1.58 -33.51
C GLU A 9 -52.35 -1.99 -32.34
N LYS A 10 -52.13 -1.34 -31.17
CA LYS A 10 -52.98 -0.88 -30.03
C LYS A 10 -54.33 -1.49 -29.55
N ASP A 11 -54.46 -1.37 -28.21
CA ASP A 11 -55.63 -1.06 -27.32
C ASP A 11 -56.88 -1.96 -27.41
N GLY A 12 -57.55 -2.43 -26.35
CA GLY A 12 -57.65 -2.03 -24.94
C GLY A 12 -59.14 -1.82 -24.60
N GLN A 13 -59.76 -2.65 -23.73
CA GLN A 13 -60.82 -2.33 -22.74
C GLN A 13 -61.71 -3.51 -22.28
N ALA A 14 -61.87 -3.59 -20.94
CA ALA A 14 -63.08 -3.84 -20.12
C ALA A 14 -63.78 -5.23 -20.02
N THR A 15 -63.63 -5.80 -18.81
CA THR A 15 -64.46 -6.66 -17.89
C THR A 15 -66.01 -6.67 -18.00
N PRO A 16 -66.83 -7.47 -17.22
CA PRO A 16 -66.62 -8.64 -16.31
C PRO A 16 -67.72 -9.77 -16.37
N GLU A 17 -67.77 -10.66 -15.34
CA GLU A 17 -68.83 -11.60 -14.86
C GLU A 17 -68.77 -13.06 -15.37
N GLU A 18 -68.97 -14.14 -14.60
CA GLU A 18 -69.23 -14.41 -13.17
C GLU A 18 -69.06 -15.94 -12.95
N GLY A 19 -68.66 -16.39 -11.75
CA GLY A 19 -68.66 -17.83 -11.41
C GLY A 19 -67.84 -18.19 -10.17
N ALA A 20 -68.44 -17.96 -8.99
CA ALA A 20 -67.91 -18.23 -7.66
C ALA A 20 -67.59 -19.71 -7.38
N ASP A 21 -66.49 -19.98 -6.64
CA ASP A 21 -66.51 -20.49 -5.25
C ASP A 21 -65.12 -21.04 -4.85
N ALA A 22 -64.42 -20.34 -3.95
CA ALA A 22 -63.44 -20.91 -3.02
C ALA A 22 -62.93 -19.81 -2.06
N ALA A 23 -63.81 -19.32 -1.20
CA ALA A 23 -63.38 -18.61 -0.01
C ALA A 23 -62.80 -19.62 0.98
N LYS A 24 -61.52 -19.46 1.37
CA LYS A 24 -61.01 -19.63 2.74
C LYS A 24 -59.51 -19.33 2.84
N GLU A 25 -59.18 -18.54 3.85
CA GLU A 25 -57.85 -18.33 4.46
C GLU A 25 -56.89 -17.40 3.73
N ALA A 26 -57.17 -16.11 3.79
CA ALA A 26 -56.17 -15.05 3.63
C ALA A 26 -56.50 -13.89 4.58
N ASP A 27 -56.54 -14.16 5.88
CA ASP A 27 -56.70 -13.10 6.90
C ASP A 27 -56.07 -13.50 8.24
N VAL A 28 -54.79 -13.87 8.19
CA VAL A 28 -53.83 -13.84 9.30
C VAL A 28 -52.48 -13.77 8.56
N ASP A 29 -51.90 -12.60 8.27
CA ASP A 29 -50.85 -12.09 9.15
C ASP A 29 -50.43 -10.63 8.84
N SER A 30 -51.25 -9.83 8.14
CA SER A 30 -50.80 -8.51 7.65
C SER A 30 -50.42 -7.50 8.75
N LEU A 31 -50.96 -7.69 9.96
CA LEU A 31 -50.63 -6.88 11.14
C LEU A 31 -49.33 -7.36 11.82
N SER A 32 -49.02 -8.66 11.73
CA SER A 32 -47.74 -9.22 12.19
C SER A 32 -46.61 -8.82 11.25
N ASP A 33 -46.85 -8.86 9.94
CA ASP A 33 -45.91 -8.37 8.92
C ASP A 33 -45.56 -6.88 9.14
N LEU A 34 -46.55 -6.07 9.53
CA LEU A 34 -46.33 -4.67 9.89
C LEU A 34 -45.50 -4.51 11.17
N ALA A 35 -45.76 -5.32 12.19
CA ALA A 35 -45.00 -5.30 13.45
C ALA A 35 -43.55 -5.79 13.25
N GLU A 36 -43.33 -6.78 12.40
CA GLU A 36 -42.00 -7.25 12.02
C GLU A 36 -41.25 -6.20 11.19
N LEU A 37 -41.92 -5.52 10.26
CA LEU A 37 -41.34 -4.40 9.52
C LEU A 37 -40.97 -3.22 10.42
N GLU A 38 -41.79 -2.90 11.42
CA GLU A 38 -41.46 -1.87 12.41
C GLU A 38 -40.27 -2.27 13.29
N LYS A 39 -40.16 -3.55 13.65
CA LYS A 39 -39.03 -4.09 14.40
C LYS A 39 -37.74 -4.04 13.58
N ILE A 40 -37.77 -4.47 12.32
CA ILE A 40 -36.64 -4.40 11.39
C ILE A 40 -36.20 -2.94 11.18
N LYS A 41 -37.16 -2.01 11.05
CA LYS A 41 -36.86 -0.57 10.93
C LYS A 41 -36.22 0.00 12.20
N ALA A 42 -36.67 -0.43 13.39
CA ALA A 42 -36.08 -0.02 14.66
C ALA A 42 -34.67 -0.60 14.87
N GLU A 43 -34.43 -1.84 14.43
CA GLU A 43 -33.11 -2.48 14.43
C GLU A 43 -32.16 -1.77 13.45
N LEU A 44 -32.60 -1.50 12.22
CA LEU A 44 -31.82 -0.73 11.23
C LEU A 44 -31.53 0.70 11.70
N GLN A 45 -32.48 1.35 12.37
CA GLN A 45 -32.26 2.70 12.90
C GLN A 45 -31.25 2.68 14.06
N LYS A 46 -31.29 1.65 14.92
CA LYS A 46 -30.26 1.43 15.95
C LYS A 46 -28.90 1.10 15.36
N GLU A 47 -28.83 0.29 14.32
CA GLU A 47 -27.57 0.01 13.61
C GLU A 47 -27.03 1.25 12.92
N LYS A 48 -27.89 2.08 12.32
CA LYS A 48 -27.51 3.36 11.73
C LYS A 48 -27.05 4.37 12.78
N GLU A 49 -27.72 4.44 13.92
CA GLU A 49 -27.29 5.28 15.05
C GLU A 49 -25.99 4.77 15.66
N LYS A 50 -25.80 3.45 15.77
CA LYS A 50 -24.54 2.85 16.21
C LYS A 50 -23.40 3.13 15.23
N ALA A 51 -23.63 2.99 13.93
CA ALA A 51 -22.66 3.30 12.89
C ALA A 51 -22.35 4.81 12.82
N ALA A 52 -23.35 5.68 12.99
CA ALA A 52 -23.13 7.12 13.06
C ALA A 52 -22.36 7.53 14.33
N LYS A 53 -22.56 6.81 15.44
CA LYS A 53 -21.86 7.05 16.71
C LYS A 53 -20.44 6.49 16.69
N GLU A 54 -20.20 5.36 16.05
CA GLU A 54 -18.84 4.82 15.78
C GLU A 54 -18.06 5.75 14.83
N LEU A 55 -18.74 6.37 13.86
CA LEU A 55 -18.18 7.41 12.99
C LEU A 55 -17.90 8.74 13.72
N GLU A 56 -18.63 9.03 14.81
CA GLU A 56 -18.51 10.27 15.60
C GLU A 56 -17.58 10.12 16.82
N GLU A 57 -17.39 8.89 17.33
CA GLU A 57 -16.54 8.57 18.49
C GLU A 57 -15.04 8.49 18.16
N GLY A 58 -14.62 8.69 16.91
CA GLY A 58 -13.23 9.06 16.59
C GLY A 58 -12.18 7.97 16.88
N GLU A 59 -12.57 6.70 17.02
CA GLU A 59 -11.59 5.61 17.17
C GLU A 59 -10.73 5.43 15.89
N GLU A 60 -11.23 5.84 14.72
CA GLU A 60 -10.43 5.90 13.48
C GLU A 60 -9.34 6.98 13.53
N ASP A 61 -9.48 8.06 14.32
CA ASP A 61 -8.57 9.20 14.26
C ASP A 61 -7.19 8.89 14.87
N GLU A 62 -7.12 8.23 16.04
CA GLU A 62 -5.82 7.99 16.69
C GLU A 62 -4.99 6.90 15.99
N GLU A 63 -5.62 5.87 15.42
CA GLU A 63 -4.92 4.82 14.67
C GLU A 63 -4.49 5.32 13.29
N ASP A 64 -5.38 5.98 12.54
CA ASP A 64 -5.01 6.56 11.25
C ASP A 64 -3.93 7.65 11.38
N LEU A 65 -4.00 8.51 12.41
CA LEU A 65 -2.95 9.50 12.65
C LEU A 65 -1.59 8.83 12.92
N ARG A 66 -1.56 7.74 13.68
CA ARG A 66 -0.33 6.98 13.94
C ARG A 66 0.20 6.32 12.66
N GLU A 67 -0.67 5.76 11.83
CA GLU A 67 -0.29 5.17 10.54
C GLU A 67 0.26 6.21 9.56
N VAL A 68 -0.36 7.40 9.51
CA VAL A 68 0.11 8.51 8.67
C VAL A 68 1.48 9.02 9.16
N ASP A 69 1.66 9.19 10.47
CA ASP A 69 2.96 9.54 11.06
C ASP A 69 4.04 8.49 10.74
N TYR A 70 3.68 7.22 10.83
CA TYR A 70 4.54 6.11 10.43
C TYR A 70 4.93 6.20 8.95
N LEU A 71 3.97 6.42 8.05
CA LEU A 71 4.20 6.56 6.61
C LEU A 71 5.17 7.70 6.31
N GLN A 72 4.97 8.85 6.93
CA GLN A 72 5.83 10.02 6.76
C GLN A 72 7.26 9.74 7.24
N LYS A 73 7.40 9.05 8.38
CA LYS A 73 8.71 8.60 8.87
C LYS A 73 9.38 7.64 7.90
N LEU A 74 8.67 6.62 7.42
CA LEU A 74 9.19 5.63 6.46
C LEU A 74 9.60 6.28 5.14
N LEU A 75 8.79 7.20 4.62
CA LEU A 75 9.08 7.99 3.43
C LEU A 75 10.35 8.83 3.62
N GLY A 76 10.45 9.55 4.74
CA GLY A 76 11.61 10.38 5.06
C GLY A 76 12.91 9.57 5.14
N LEU A 77 12.86 8.39 5.77
CA LEU A 77 14.01 7.48 5.82
C LEU A 77 14.36 6.91 4.44
N SER A 78 13.36 6.56 3.63
CA SER A 78 13.56 6.06 2.26
C SER A 78 14.22 7.11 1.35
N ILE A 79 13.84 8.38 1.47
CA ILE A 79 14.46 9.49 0.73
C ILE A 79 15.91 9.69 1.18
N LYS A 80 16.17 9.69 2.49
CA LYS A 80 17.54 9.80 3.02
C LYS A 80 18.43 8.66 2.53
N PHE A 81 17.91 7.44 2.48
CA PHE A 81 18.63 6.28 1.95
C PHE A 81 18.92 6.42 0.44
N GLU A 82 17.92 6.77 -0.37
CA GLU A 82 18.10 7.00 -1.81
C GLU A 82 19.17 8.08 -2.07
N HIS A 83 19.06 9.23 -1.40
CA HIS A 83 20.01 10.33 -1.55
C HIS A 83 21.44 9.89 -1.18
N HIS A 84 21.58 9.12 -0.08
CA HIS A 84 22.88 8.57 0.32
C HIS A 84 23.51 7.71 -0.79
N VAL A 85 22.72 6.77 -1.34
CA VAL A 85 23.18 5.88 -2.41
C VAL A 85 23.54 6.69 -3.66
N GLY A 86 22.67 7.61 -4.09
CA GLY A 86 22.85 8.42 -5.29
C GLY A 86 24.05 9.36 -5.22
N MET A 87 24.33 9.94 -4.05
CA MET A 87 25.40 10.92 -3.87
C MET A 87 26.78 10.28 -3.72
N TRP A 88 26.88 9.19 -2.95
CA TRP A 88 28.18 8.71 -2.48
C TRP A 88 28.68 7.47 -3.22
N LEU A 89 27.80 6.61 -3.73
CA LEU A 89 28.21 5.32 -4.25
C LEU A 89 29.08 5.48 -5.50
N MET A 90 28.62 6.26 -6.48
CA MET A 90 29.38 6.51 -7.71
C MET A 90 30.75 7.16 -7.41
N THR A 91 30.78 8.13 -6.51
CA THR A 91 32.01 8.82 -6.09
C THR A 91 33.00 7.86 -5.44
N ALA A 92 32.53 6.96 -4.57
CA ALA A 92 33.37 5.93 -3.96
C ALA A 92 33.96 4.97 -5.01
N TYR A 93 33.19 4.59 -6.03
CA TYR A 93 33.71 3.81 -7.16
C TYR A 93 34.82 4.55 -7.92
N ILE A 94 34.61 5.83 -8.22
CA ILE A 94 35.58 6.67 -8.94
C ILE A 94 36.87 6.81 -8.13
N ASP A 95 36.78 7.16 -6.84
CA ASP A 95 37.93 7.33 -5.96
C ASP A 95 38.75 6.03 -5.82
N CYS A 96 38.08 4.88 -5.89
CA CYS A 96 38.73 3.58 -5.84
C CYS A 96 39.24 3.10 -7.20
N GLY A 97 38.99 3.83 -8.29
CA GLY A 97 39.36 3.42 -9.65
C GLY A 97 38.61 2.17 -10.14
N ILE A 98 37.40 1.94 -9.64
CA ILE A 98 36.56 0.78 -10.00
C ILE A 98 35.45 1.24 -10.95
N LYS A 99 35.12 0.42 -11.94
CA LYS A 99 34.03 0.70 -12.88
C LYS A 99 32.67 0.64 -12.20
N TYR A 100 31.89 1.71 -12.32
CA TYR A 100 30.52 1.80 -11.85
C TYR A 100 29.51 1.41 -12.95
N ASP A 101 28.47 0.67 -12.59
CA ASP A 101 27.37 0.33 -13.51
C ASP A 101 26.21 1.32 -13.35
N HIS A 102 26.24 2.37 -14.16
CA HIS A 102 25.24 3.45 -14.15
C HIS A 102 23.84 2.97 -14.50
N ARG A 103 23.70 2.03 -15.45
CA ARG A 103 22.39 1.55 -15.90
C ARG A 103 21.69 0.81 -14.78
N LEU A 104 22.45 -0.03 -14.09
CA LEU A 104 21.93 -0.78 -12.96
C LEU A 104 21.58 0.14 -11.79
N ALA A 105 22.41 1.12 -11.51
CA ALA A 105 22.14 2.14 -10.49
C ALA A 105 20.87 2.94 -10.78
N GLU A 106 20.71 3.44 -12.02
CA GLU A 106 19.54 4.20 -12.46
C GLU A 106 18.23 3.39 -12.32
N SER A 107 18.28 2.09 -12.63
CA SER A 107 17.14 1.19 -12.42
C SER A 107 16.73 1.09 -10.95
N TYR A 108 17.70 1.00 -10.03
CA TYR A 108 17.39 0.96 -8.59
C TYR A 108 16.91 2.30 -8.05
N MET A 109 17.48 3.42 -8.50
CA MET A 109 17.00 4.75 -8.12
C MET A 109 15.56 4.94 -8.55
N THR A 110 15.22 4.58 -9.80
CA THR A 110 13.83 4.65 -10.30
C THR A 110 12.86 3.81 -9.45
N GLN A 111 13.28 2.62 -9.00
CA GLN A 111 12.48 1.78 -8.12
C GLN A 111 12.28 2.43 -6.74
N LEU A 112 13.33 3.03 -6.15
CA LEU A 112 13.21 3.79 -4.90
C LEU A 112 12.25 4.97 -5.05
N SER A 113 12.39 5.78 -6.09
CA SER A 113 11.50 6.93 -6.33
C SER A 113 10.05 6.49 -6.55
N THR A 114 9.83 5.32 -7.18
CA THR A 114 8.49 4.74 -7.35
C THR A 114 7.89 4.32 -6.01
N ILE A 115 8.65 3.64 -5.14
CA ILE A 115 8.20 3.26 -3.79
C ILE A 115 7.83 4.51 -2.98
N GLN A 116 8.68 5.53 -3.01
CA GLN A 116 8.41 6.80 -2.33
C GLN A 116 7.14 7.48 -2.84
N SER A 117 6.88 7.41 -4.15
CA SER A 117 5.66 7.95 -4.74
C SER A 117 4.42 7.19 -4.25
N PHE A 118 4.50 5.86 -4.12
CA PHE A 118 3.42 5.09 -3.51
C PHE A 118 3.20 5.47 -2.05
N LEU A 119 4.26 5.53 -1.23
CA LEU A 119 4.16 5.92 0.18
C LEU A 119 3.47 7.28 0.36
N ARG A 120 3.75 8.27 -0.50
CA ARG A 120 3.07 9.57 -0.49
C ARG A 120 1.57 9.50 -0.82
N LEU A 121 1.16 8.56 -1.66
CA LEU A 121 -0.24 8.42 -2.05
C LEU A 121 -1.08 7.77 -0.94
N LEU A 122 -0.46 6.95 -0.10
CA LEU A 122 -1.13 6.21 0.97
C LEU A 122 -1.74 7.09 2.07
N GLU A 123 -1.27 8.34 2.21
CA GLU A 123 -1.87 9.33 3.12
C GLU A 123 -3.35 9.63 2.81
N LYS A 124 -3.82 9.32 1.59
CA LYS A 124 -5.19 9.63 1.13
C LYS A 124 -6.06 8.39 0.94
N VAL A 125 -5.57 7.24 1.40
CA VAL A 125 -6.20 5.93 1.23
C VAL A 125 -6.79 5.50 2.58
N ASP A 126 -7.88 4.73 2.55
CA ASP A 126 -8.49 4.12 3.74
C ASP A 126 -7.49 3.23 4.50
N GLY A 127 -7.64 3.11 5.83
CA GLY A 127 -6.69 2.42 6.71
C GLY A 127 -6.37 0.97 6.30
N VAL A 128 -7.37 0.16 5.93
CA VAL A 128 -7.15 -1.24 5.54
C VAL A 128 -6.28 -1.34 4.27
N THR A 129 -6.61 -0.55 3.25
CA THR A 129 -5.81 -0.52 2.01
C THR A 129 -4.44 0.11 2.28
N ARG A 130 -4.35 1.09 3.18
CA ARG A 130 -3.11 1.73 3.62
C ARG A 130 -2.15 0.73 4.23
N GLU A 131 -2.59 -0.07 5.21
CA GLU A 131 -1.76 -1.08 5.88
C GLU A 131 -1.18 -2.09 4.88
N LEU A 132 -2.05 -2.70 4.05
CA LEU A 132 -1.66 -3.72 3.08
C LEU A 132 -0.64 -3.19 2.07
N VAL A 133 -0.89 -2.02 1.50
CA VAL A 133 0.01 -1.44 0.50
C VAL A 133 1.30 -0.92 1.14
N THR A 134 1.26 -0.44 2.39
CA THR A 134 2.45 -0.05 3.15
C THR A 134 3.38 -1.24 3.34
N LYS A 135 2.83 -2.38 3.79
CA LYS A 135 3.60 -3.62 3.94
C LYS A 135 4.26 -4.07 2.63
N ASP A 136 3.52 -3.99 1.52
CA ASP A 136 4.05 -4.28 0.19
C ASP A 136 5.17 -3.30 -0.23
N CYS A 137 5.03 -2.01 0.10
CA CYS A 137 6.07 -1.02 -0.12
C CYS A 137 7.34 -1.32 0.67
N VAL A 138 7.21 -1.74 1.94
CA VAL A 138 8.36 -2.13 2.78
C VAL A 138 9.06 -3.36 2.20
N LEU A 139 8.30 -4.37 1.74
CA LEU A 139 8.88 -5.56 1.09
C LEU A 139 9.63 -5.21 -0.20
N LYS A 140 9.06 -4.32 -1.03
CA LYS A 140 9.73 -3.82 -2.24
C LYS A 140 11.00 -3.04 -1.87
N LEU A 141 10.95 -2.18 -0.86
CA LEU A 141 12.11 -1.43 -0.36
C LEU A 141 13.23 -2.37 0.06
N ARG A 142 12.93 -3.39 0.87
CA ARG A 142 13.89 -4.44 1.27
C ARG A 142 14.56 -5.07 0.05
N ASN A 143 13.77 -5.46 -0.95
CA ASN A 143 14.29 -6.14 -2.12
C ASN A 143 15.22 -5.22 -2.92
N VAL A 144 14.89 -3.94 -3.07
CA VAL A 144 15.75 -2.95 -3.73
C VAL A 144 17.06 -2.75 -2.94
N VAL A 145 16.98 -2.59 -1.63
CA VAL A 145 18.17 -2.50 -0.74
C VAL A 145 19.07 -3.72 -0.92
N GLN A 146 18.49 -4.92 -0.93
CA GLN A 146 19.23 -6.17 -1.14
C GLN A 146 19.91 -6.20 -2.52
N MET A 147 19.23 -5.73 -3.57
CA MET A 147 19.79 -5.68 -4.92
C MET A 147 20.94 -4.67 -5.03
N ILE A 148 20.79 -3.48 -4.45
CA ILE A 148 21.87 -2.47 -4.36
C ILE A 148 23.07 -3.07 -3.62
N TYR A 149 22.84 -3.68 -2.47
CA TYR A 149 23.90 -4.30 -1.69
C TYR A 149 24.62 -5.40 -2.48
N LYS A 150 23.88 -6.35 -3.03
CA LYS A 150 24.44 -7.53 -3.71
C LYS A 150 25.25 -7.15 -4.95
N ASN A 151 24.77 -6.17 -5.72
CA ASN A 151 25.29 -5.92 -7.07
C ASN A 151 26.18 -4.68 -7.17
N GLN A 152 26.13 -3.76 -6.20
CA GLN A 152 26.96 -2.54 -6.22
C GLN A 152 27.83 -2.46 -4.96
N VAL A 153 27.22 -2.43 -3.77
CA VAL A 153 27.98 -2.18 -2.54
C VAL A 153 28.96 -3.32 -2.24
N LYS A 154 28.49 -4.56 -2.17
CA LYS A 154 29.34 -5.71 -1.83
C LYS A 154 30.49 -5.90 -2.82
N PRO A 155 30.30 -5.79 -4.16
CA PRO A 155 31.40 -5.80 -5.11
C PRO A 155 32.43 -4.69 -4.87
N LEU A 156 31.99 -3.44 -4.63
CA LEU A 156 32.90 -2.32 -4.32
C LEU A 156 33.83 -2.66 -3.14
N TYR A 157 33.26 -3.03 -2.00
CA TYR A 157 34.04 -3.34 -0.80
C TYR A 157 34.90 -4.60 -0.98
N LYS A 158 34.44 -5.58 -1.76
CA LYS A 158 35.25 -6.75 -2.10
C LYS A 158 36.47 -6.36 -2.92
N GLU A 159 36.31 -5.59 -3.98
CA GLU A 159 37.45 -5.15 -4.82
C GLU A 159 38.44 -4.31 -4.02
N VAL A 160 37.95 -3.33 -3.25
CA VAL A 160 38.80 -2.53 -2.34
C VAL A 160 39.53 -3.41 -1.33
N SER A 161 38.89 -4.49 -0.84
CA SER A 161 39.52 -5.44 0.09
C SER A 161 40.74 -6.15 -0.53
N LEU A 162 40.69 -6.42 -1.85
CA LEU A 162 41.71 -7.15 -2.62
C LEU A 162 42.84 -6.24 -3.14
N MET A 163 42.68 -4.91 -3.08
CA MET A 163 43.71 -3.98 -3.52
C MET A 163 44.96 -4.06 -2.64
N LYS A 164 46.15 -4.09 -3.29
CA LYS A 164 47.46 -4.09 -2.63
C LYS A 164 47.68 -2.86 -1.75
N LYS A 165 47.17 -1.69 -2.19
CA LYS A 165 47.19 -0.44 -1.44
C LYS A 165 45.75 0.03 -1.28
N LYS A 166 45.34 0.31 -0.04
CA LYS A 166 44.00 0.82 0.23
C LYS A 166 43.85 2.24 -0.37
N PRO A 167 42.77 2.51 -1.11
CA PRO A 167 42.48 3.85 -1.58
C PRO A 167 42.24 4.76 -0.36
N LYS A 168 42.76 5.97 -0.41
CA LYS A 168 42.39 7.02 0.56
C LYS A 168 41.18 7.74 -0.04
N SER A 169 39.98 7.28 0.30
CA SER A 169 38.73 7.83 -0.20
C SER A 169 37.83 8.19 0.97
N GLU A 170 37.64 9.49 1.20
CA GLU A 170 36.67 10.01 2.17
C GLU A 170 35.25 9.58 1.78
N SER A 171 34.95 9.54 0.47
CA SER A 171 33.67 9.07 -0.06
C SER A 171 33.36 7.64 0.34
N LEU A 172 34.36 6.74 0.35
CA LEU A 172 34.17 5.33 0.74
C LEU A 172 33.94 5.16 2.25
N GLU A 173 34.64 5.96 3.07
CA GLU A 173 34.47 5.97 4.52
C GLU A 173 33.09 6.53 4.90
N HIS A 174 32.73 7.70 4.37
CA HIS A 174 31.41 8.30 4.55
C HIS A 174 30.30 7.43 3.98
N PHE A 175 30.54 6.73 2.86
CA PHE A 175 29.57 5.77 2.32
C PHE A 175 29.27 4.69 3.36
N LYS A 176 30.32 4.10 3.96
CA LYS A 176 30.20 2.99 4.91
C LYS A 176 29.42 3.39 6.16
N GLU A 177 29.82 4.50 6.79
CA GLU A 177 29.23 4.97 8.05
C GLU A 177 27.74 5.25 7.86
N ASN A 178 27.42 6.08 6.87
CA ASN A 178 26.03 6.43 6.59
C ASN A 178 25.22 5.24 6.04
N TRP A 179 25.82 4.31 5.31
CA TRP A 179 25.11 3.12 4.84
C TRP A 179 24.57 2.30 6.02
N ASN A 180 25.41 2.02 7.01
CA ASN A 180 25.01 1.27 8.19
C ASN A 180 23.96 2.03 9.01
N GLU A 181 24.17 3.33 9.26
CA GLU A 181 23.20 4.19 9.98
C GLU A 181 21.82 4.18 9.31
N ARG A 182 21.77 4.40 7.99
CA ARG A 182 20.52 4.47 7.24
C ARG A 182 19.79 3.13 7.20
N LEU A 183 20.52 2.02 7.11
CA LEU A 183 19.94 0.69 7.18
C LEU A 183 19.35 0.39 8.57
N GLU A 184 20.06 0.77 9.64
CA GLU A 184 19.56 0.59 11.00
C GLU A 184 18.33 1.46 11.27
N ASP A 185 18.30 2.71 10.81
CA ASP A 185 17.14 3.58 10.94
C ASP A 185 15.91 3.00 10.21
N LEU A 186 16.12 2.52 8.97
CA LEU A 186 15.07 1.86 8.20
C LEU A 186 14.58 0.59 8.90
N GLN A 187 15.49 -0.27 9.38
CA GLN A 187 15.13 -1.47 10.12
C GLN A 187 14.33 -1.13 11.37
N LYS A 188 14.77 -0.18 12.19
CA LYS A 188 14.05 0.23 13.41
C LYS A 188 12.64 0.72 13.12
N ALA A 189 12.44 1.45 12.01
CA ALA A 189 11.11 1.87 11.60
C ALA A 189 10.24 0.67 11.19
N CYS A 190 10.78 -0.25 10.39
CA CYS A 190 10.02 -1.39 9.87
C CYS A 190 9.79 -2.53 10.89
N ASP A 191 10.69 -2.72 11.85
CA ASP A 191 10.58 -3.74 12.91
C ASP A 191 9.56 -3.38 13.99
N PHE A 192 9.25 -2.09 14.14
CA PHE A 192 8.22 -1.63 15.06
C PHE A 192 6.81 -2.04 14.58
N GLU A 193 6.53 -1.85 13.30
CA GLU A 193 5.17 -2.00 12.75
C GLU A 193 4.95 -3.35 12.04
N TYR A 194 5.92 -3.81 11.24
CA TYR A 194 5.69 -4.93 10.32
C TYR A 194 6.67 -6.11 10.51
N GLN A 195 7.83 -5.91 11.14
CA GLN A 195 8.84 -6.95 11.37
C GLN A 195 9.32 -7.68 10.09
N VAL A 196 9.37 -6.96 8.96
CA VAL A 196 9.66 -7.54 7.64
C VAL A 196 11.03 -7.15 7.05
N LEU A 197 11.78 -6.26 7.70
CA LEU A 197 13.03 -5.71 7.17
C LEU A 197 14.25 -6.17 7.98
N ASP A 198 14.86 -7.29 7.60
CA ASP A 198 16.15 -7.71 8.14
C ASP A 198 17.31 -7.19 7.27
N VAL A 199 18.09 -6.24 7.81
CA VAL A 199 19.26 -5.66 7.11
C VAL A 199 20.60 -6.15 7.65
N LYS A 200 20.62 -7.05 8.65
CA LYS A 200 21.86 -7.51 9.30
C LYS A 200 22.87 -8.08 8.29
N GLY A 201 22.38 -8.73 7.25
CA GLY A 201 23.19 -9.26 6.15
C GLY A 201 23.81 -8.21 5.21
N PHE A 202 23.40 -6.94 5.33
CA PHE A 202 23.81 -5.84 4.46
C PHE A 202 24.75 -4.85 5.15
N ILE A 203 24.99 -5.01 6.46
CA ILE A 203 25.91 -4.18 7.22
C ILE A 203 27.35 -4.38 6.75
N LEU A 204 28.06 -3.26 6.57
CA LEU A 204 29.45 -3.23 6.16
C LEU A 204 30.37 -3.29 7.37
N LYS A 205 31.31 -4.24 7.36
CA LYS A 205 32.30 -4.47 8.41
C LYS A 205 33.55 -3.64 8.21
#